data_AF-A0A378FRQ5-F1
#
_entry.id   AF-A0A378FRQ5-F1
#
_cell.length_a   1.000
_cell.length_b   1.000
_cell.length_c   1.000
_cell.angle_alpha   90.00
_cell.angle_beta   90.00
_cell.angle_gamma   90.00
#
_symmetry.space_group_name_H-M   'P 1'
#
loop_
_entity.id
_entity.type
_entity.pdbx_description
1 polymer ?
#
loop_
_entity_poly.entity_id
_entity_poly.type
_entity_poly.pdbx_seq_one_letter_code
_entity_poly.pdbx_strand_id
1 'polypeptide(L)'
;MKYIITPIATALFLLSGCDNAQTSAPQQPTPEVGVVTLQSQPVPVVSQLTGRTTASLSAEVRPQVGGIIQKRLFTEGDMVKAGQALYQIDPPAIARPGTKRRRR
;
A
#
# COMPACT_ATOMS: atom_id res chain seq x y z
N MET A 1 29.83 54.49 95.96
CA MET A 1 29.40 54.89 94.60
C MET A 1 30.29 54.24 93.53
N LYS A 2 30.31 52.89 93.39
CA LYS A 2 31.18 52.21 92.39
C LYS A 2 30.71 50.78 92.00
N TYR A 3 29.41 50.47 91.99
CA TYR A 3 28.94 49.10 91.66
C TYR A 3 27.67 49.03 90.79
N ILE A 4 27.29 50.12 90.10
CA ILE A 4 26.01 50.19 89.34
C ILE A 4 26.22 49.96 87.82
N ILE A 5 27.47 49.82 87.36
CA ILE A 5 27.80 49.77 85.92
C ILE A 5 27.89 48.32 85.39
N THR A 6 28.00 47.34 86.29
CA THR A 6 28.20 45.93 85.94
C THR A 6 26.97 45.15 85.43
N PRO A 7 25.69 45.50 85.71
CA PRO A 7 24.57 44.67 85.24
C PRO A 7 24.10 45.00 83.81
N ILE A 8 24.46 46.17 83.26
CA ILE A 8 23.98 46.64 81.96
C ILE A 8 24.76 45.99 80.80
N ALA A 9 26.05 45.69 81.00
CA ALA A 9 26.88 45.05 79.98
C ALA A 9 26.51 43.58 79.72
N THR A 10 26.03 42.87 80.75
CA THR A 10 25.65 41.45 80.65
C THR A 10 24.32 41.24 79.93
N ALA A 11 23.41 42.22 79.98
CA ALA A 11 22.12 42.16 79.29
C ALA A 11 22.26 42.34 77.76
N LEU A 12 23.27 43.09 77.29
CA LEU A 12 23.51 43.28 75.86
C LEU A 12 24.06 42.03 75.15
N PHE A 13 24.77 41.15 75.87
CA PHE A 13 25.31 39.91 75.31
C PHE A 13 24.24 38.83 75.07
N LEU A 14 23.09 38.92 75.75
CA LEU A 14 21.99 37.97 75.62
C LEU A 14 21.04 38.26 74.43
N LEU A 15 21.21 39.39 73.73
CA LEU A 15 20.40 39.75 72.56
C LEU A 15 21.00 39.34 71.21
N SER A 16 22.24 38.83 71.17
CA SER A 16 22.94 38.48 69.91
C SER A 16 22.68 37.06 69.40
N GLY A 17 21.52 36.47 69.73
CA GLY A 17 21.21 35.05 69.46
C GLY A 17 20.08 34.77 68.46
N CYS A 18 19.60 35.77 67.73
CA CYS A 18 18.53 35.58 66.74
C CYS A 18 19.08 35.80 65.32
N ASP A 19 19.71 34.78 64.76
CA ASP A 19 20.05 34.70 63.35
C ASP A 19 19.06 33.76 62.68
N ASN A 20 18.20 34.32 61.81
CA ASN A 20 17.19 33.57 61.08
C ASN A 20 17.79 33.18 59.72
N ALA A 21 18.73 32.24 59.74
CA ALA A 21 19.31 31.69 58.53
C ALA A 21 18.26 30.86 57.78
N GLN A 22 17.68 31.45 56.74
CA GLN A 22 16.85 30.74 55.76
C GLN A 22 17.71 29.72 55.01
N THR A 23 17.60 28.46 55.42
CA THR A 23 18.15 27.33 54.68
C THR A 23 17.38 27.18 53.37
N SER A 24 17.99 27.59 52.26
CA SER A 24 17.51 27.35 50.91
C SER A 24 17.33 25.84 50.70
N ALA A 25 16.12 25.39 50.37
CA ALA A 25 15.88 24.00 50.01
C ALA A 25 16.69 23.64 48.74
N PRO A 26 17.33 22.46 48.68
CA PRO A 26 18.09 22.05 47.51
C PRO A 26 17.18 21.96 46.28
N GLN A 27 17.54 22.65 45.20
CA GLN A 27 16.82 22.60 43.93
C GLN A 27 16.90 21.17 43.37
N GLN A 28 15.76 20.50 43.26
CA GLN A 28 15.68 19.20 42.59
C GLN A 28 16.06 19.36 41.12
N PRO A 29 16.95 18.51 40.58
CA PRO A 29 17.29 18.54 39.16
C PRO A 29 16.04 18.23 38.34
N THR A 30 15.77 19.07 37.34
CA THR A 30 14.66 18.87 36.41
C THR A 30 14.92 17.63 35.57
N PRO A 31 13.97 16.68 35.50
CA PRO A 31 14.15 15.46 34.71
C PRO A 31 14.25 15.83 33.23
N GLU A 32 15.33 15.41 32.58
CA GLU A 32 15.51 15.58 31.15
C GLU A 32 14.61 14.61 30.39
N VAL A 33 13.95 15.12 29.34
CA VAL A 33 13.08 14.34 28.46
C VAL A 33 13.60 14.43 27.02
N GLY A 34 13.56 13.31 26.31
CA GLY A 34 13.85 13.29 24.88
C GLY A 34 12.69 13.92 24.10
N VAL A 35 12.99 14.91 23.27
CA VAL A 35 12.02 15.51 22.34
C VAL A 35 12.45 15.28 20.90
N VAL A 36 11.48 15.02 20.03
CA VAL A 36 11.67 14.93 18.58
C VAL A 36 10.84 16.00 17.92
N THR A 37 11.47 16.84 17.09
CA THR A 37 10.81 17.88 16.32
C THR A 37 10.31 17.31 15.00
N LEU A 38 8.99 17.31 14.81
CA LEU A 38 8.37 16.83 13.57
C LEU A 38 8.40 17.92 12.50
N GLN A 39 8.69 17.53 11.26
CA GLN A 39 8.59 18.40 10.08
C GLN A 39 7.56 17.82 9.10
N SER A 40 6.72 18.69 8.53
CA SER A 40 5.75 18.27 7.53
C SER A 40 6.46 17.98 6.21
N GLN A 41 6.23 16.79 5.66
CA GLN A 41 6.71 16.41 4.33
C GLN A 41 5.53 15.80 3.55
N PRO A 42 5.42 16.09 2.24
CA PRO A 42 4.40 15.47 1.40
C PRO A 42 4.72 13.97 1.24
N VAL A 43 3.79 13.11 1.64
CA VAL A 43 3.89 11.65 1.48
C VAL A 43 2.83 11.19 0.47
N PRO A 44 3.22 10.52 -0.63
CA PRO A 44 2.26 10.00 -1.59
C PRO A 44 1.48 8.82 -0.99
N VAL A 45 0.16 8.85 -1.14
CA VAL A 45 -0.71 7.71 -0.81
C VAL A 45 -0.86 6.85 -2.07
N VAL A 46 -0.23 5.68 -2.07
CA VAL A 46 -0.29 4.73 -3.19
C VAL A 46 -1.19 3.56 -2.84
N SER A 47 -2.01 3.12 -3.80
CA SER A 47 -2.83 1.92 -3.69
C SER A 47 -2.42 0.94 -4.77
N GLN A 48 -2.10 -0.28 -4.38
CA GLN A 48 -1.76 -1.36 -5.29
C GLN A 48 -2.95 -2.29 -5.42
N LEU A 49 -3.47 -2.40 -6.64
CA LEU A 49 -4.61 -3.24 -6.96
C LEU A 49 -4.12 -4.44 -7.76
N THR A 50 -4.53 -5.64 -7.35
CA THR A 50 -4.26 -6.85 -8.13
C THR A 50 -5.28 -6.97 -9.26
N GLY A 51 -4.81 -7.38 -10.44
CA GLY A 51 -5.65 -7.53 -11.62
C GLY A 51 -5.16 -8.67 -12.50
N ARG A 52 -6.08 -9.26 -13.26
CA ARG A 52 -5.77 -10.22 -14.32
C ARG A 52 -6.21 -9.63 -15.66
N THR A 53 -5.43 -9.86 -16.70
CA THR A 53 -5.77 -9.46 -18.06
C THR A 53 -6.60 -10.53 -18.74
N THR A 54 -7.60 -10.11 -19.50
CA THR A 54 -8.39 -10.97 -20.38
C THR A 54 -8.30 -10.47 -21.82
N ALA A 55 -8.55 -11.35 -22.79
CA ALA A 55 -8.63 -10.93 -24.19
C ALA A 55 -9.77 -9.94 -24.37
N SER A 56 -9.52 -8.84 -25.10
CA SER A 56 -10.57 -7.86 -25.39
C SER A 56 -11.74 -8.46 -26.16
N LEU A 57 -11.45 -9.42 -27.05
CA LEU A 57 -12.40 -10.18 -27.84
C LEU A 57 -11.88 -11.63 -27.93
N SER A 58 -12.77 -12.60 -27.74
CA SER A 58 -12.46 -14.02 -27.93
C SER A 58 -13.52 -14.62 -28.84
N ALA A 59 -13.08 -15.33 -29.87
CA ALA A 59 -13.96 -15.99 -30.84
C ALA A 59 -13.56 -17.46 -30.96
N GLU A 60 -14.53 -18.35 -30.78
CA GLU A 60 -14.33 -19.78 -30.96
C GLU A 60 -14.72 -20.18 -32.38
N VAL A 61 -13.82 -20.87 -33.07
CA VAL A 61 -14.08 -21.36 -34.43
C VAL A 61 -14.81 -22.70 -34.34
N ARG A 62 -16.09 -22.71 -34.72
CA ARG A 62 -16.93 -23.92 -34.74
C ARG A 62 -17.32 -24.27 -36.17
N PRO A 63 -17.25 -25.55 -36.59
CA PRO A 63 -17.74 -25.96 -37.89
C PRO A 63 -19.27 -25.86 -37.92
N GLN A 64 -19.81 -25.22 -38.96
CA GLN A 64 -21.27 -25.12 -39.17
C GLN A 64 -21.84 -26.32 -39.95
N VAL A 65 -20.99 -27.04 -40.67
CA VAL A 65 -21.34 -28.22 -41.45
C VAL A 65 -20.52 -29.41 -40.96
N GLY A 66 -21.10 -30.60 -41.02
CA GLY A 66 -20.33 -31.84 -40.88
C GLY A 66 -19.34 -32.00 -42.04
N GLY A 67 -18.35 -32.88 -41.88
CA GLY A 67 -17.37 -33.15 -42.93
C GLY A 67 -16.01 -33.57 -42.38
N ILE A 68 -15.06 -33.85 -43.28
CA ILE A 68 -13.66 -34.16 -42.94
C ILE A 68 -12.82 -32.92 -43.20
N ILE A 69 -11.95 -32.55 -42.26
CA ILE A 69 -10.99 -31.45 -42.46
C ILE A 69 -9.95 -31.91 -43.48
N GLN A 70 -9.89 -31.26 -44.64
CA GLN A 70 -8.90 -31.56 -45.68
C GLN A 70 -7.58 -30.85 -45.40
N LYS A 71 -7.64 -29.55 -45.10
CA LYS A 71 -6.47 -28.68 -44.96
C LYS A 71 -6.68 -27.59 -43.92
N ARG A 72 -5.59 -27.25 -43.23
CA ARG A 72 -5.46 -26.04 -42.42
C ARG A 72 -4.73 -24.98 -43.24
N LEU A 73 -5.29 -23.78 -43.30
CA LEU A 73 -4.84 -22.70 -44.19
C LEU A 73 -4.13 -21.56 -43.43
N PHE A 74 -3.72 -21.81 -42.19
CA PHE A 74 -2.99 -20.87 -41.35
C PHE A 74 -1.96 -21.60 -40.49
N THR A 75 -0.95 -20.86 -40.02
CA THR A 75 0.02 -21.36 -39.03
C THR A 75 -0.45 -21.03 -37.62
N GLU A 76 -0.22 -21.94 -36.69
CA GLU A 76 -0.58 -21.70 -35.29
C GLU A 76 0.24 -20.53 -34.73
N GLY A 77 -0.44 -19.61 -34.05
CA GLY A 77 0.16 -18.39 -33.50
C GLY A 77 0.19 -17.19 -34.46
N ASP A 78 -0.15 -17.38 -35.74
CA ASP A 78 -0.20 -16.27 -36.71
C ASP A 78 -1.40 -15.36 -36.47
N MET A 79 -1.25 -14.08 -36.85
CA MET A 79 -2.37 -13.15 -36.92
C MET A 79 -3.22 -13.42 -38.16
N VAL A 80 -4.52 -13.67 -37.94
CA VAL A 80 -5.50 -13.90 -39.00
C VAL A 80 -6.47 -12.72 -39.12
N LYS A 81 -6.94 -12.45 -40.33
CA LYS A 81 -7.91 -11.37 -40.59
C LYS A 81 -9.34 -11.90 -40.58
N ALA A 82 -10.30 -11.03 -40.28
CA ALA A 82 -11.72 -11.37 -40.39
C ALA A 82 -12.06 -11.82 -41.82
N GLY A 83 -12.78 -12.94 -41.95
CA GLY A 83 -13.15 -13.53 -43.23
C GLY A 83 -12.06 -14.34 -43.92
N GLN A 84 -10.85 -14.43 -43.35
CA GLN A 84 -9.80 -15.31 -43.87
C GLN A 84 -10.21 -16.78 -43.72
N ALA A 85 -10.03 -17.56 -44.79
CA ALA A 85 -10.30 -19.00 -44.74
C ALA A 85 -9.28 -19.68 -43.81
N LEU A 86 -9.78 -20.34 -42.76
CA LEU A 86 -8.94 -21.03 -41.77
C LEU A 86 -8.83 -22.53 -42.04
N TYR A 87 -9.94 -23.15 -42.44
CA TYR A 87 -10.03 -24.59 -42.69
C TYR A 87 -10.77 -24.85 -43.99
N GLN A 88 -10.33 -25.89 -44.70
CA GLN A 88 -11.05 -26.47 -45.82
C GLN A 88 -11.71 -27.77 -45.37
N ILE A 89 -13.03 -27.83 -45.42
CA ILE A 89 -13.83 -28.99 -45.01
C ILE A 89 -14.41 -29.65 -46.26
N ASP A 90 -14.28 -30.97 -46.37
CA ASP A 90 -15.00 -31.76 -47.37
C ASP A 90 -16.44 -32.00 -46.91
N PRO A 91 -17.45 -31.48 -47.60
CA PRO A 91 -18.84 -31.68 -47.19
C PRO A 91 -19.25 -33.16 -47.31
N PRO A 92 -20.06 -33.68 -46.38
CA PRO A 92 -20.59 -35.04 -46.45
C PRO A 92 -21.44 -35.20 -47.70
N ALA A 93 -21.55 -36.43 -48.20
CA ALA A 93 -22.26 -36.75 -49.44
C ALA A 93 -23.71 -36.21 -49.51
N ILE A 94 -24.37 -35.98 -48.37
CA ILE A 94 -25.72 -35.40 -48.30
C ILE A 94 -25.78 -33.90 -48.68
N ALA A 95 -24.70 -33.16 -48.45
CA ALA A 95 -24.60 -31.73 -48.77
C ALA A 95 -24.08 -31.47 -50.20
N ARG A 96 -23.84 -32.51 -51.01
CA ARG A 96 -23.35 -32.40 -52.38
C ARG A 96 -24.53 -32.19 -53.34
N PRO A 97 -24.75 -30.98 -53.89
CA PRO A 97 -25.81 -30.77 -54.87
C PRO A 97 -25.38 -31.42 -56.20
N GLY A 98 -26.16 -32.41 -56.69
CA GLY A 98 -26.06 -32.80 -58.11
C GLY A 98 -26.02 -34.28 -58.48
N THR A 99 -26.36 -35.23 -57.62
CA THR A 99 -26.61 -36.61 -58.11
C THR A 99 -28.06 -36.75 -58.56
N LYS A 100 -28.40 -36.13 -59.71
CA LYS A 100 -29.60 -36.52 -60.47
C LYS A 100 -29.43 -38.01 -60.78
N ARG A 101 -30.07 -38.87 -59.98
CA ARG A 101 -30.27 -40.28 -60.35
C ARG A 101 -31.02 -40.25 -61.67
N ARG A 102 -30.30 -40.48 -62.78
CA ARG A 102 -30.91 -40.88 -64.06
C ARG A 102 -31.65 -42.18 -63.75
N ARG A 103 -32.94 -42.07 -63.41
CA ARG A 103 -33.84 -43.21 -63.50
C ARG A 103 -33.90 -43.56 -64.98
N ARG A 104 -33.44 -44.78 -65.30
CA ARG A 104 -33.73 -45.44 -66.56
C ARG A 104 -35.19 -45.83 -66.58
#